data_AF-A0AA40ET72-F1
#
_entry.id   AF-A0AA40ET72-F1
#
_cell.length_a   1.000
_cell.length_b   1.000
_cell.length_c   1.000
_cell.angle_alpha   90.00
_cell.angle_beta   90.00
_cell.angle_gamma   90.00
#
_symmetry.space_group_name_H-M   'P 1'
#
loop_
_entity.id
_entity.type
_entity.pdbx_description
1 polymer ?
#
loop_
_entity_poly.entity_id
_entity_poly.type
_entity_poly.pdbx_seq_one_letter_code
_entity_poly.pdbx_strand_id
1 'polypeptide(L)'
;MAAMMTSTQPPQPPQPGPIRISLIAGRYLLFSIDSVMEIRRKHGLCCVLTGTMPQNPTQNLFLGLPIELRAEEARLLVERGAAYIADETSDHLAKLKEMSSEAGDKRREAYLRGLKEKRRTAKRLFNEEKAAVKKMHEGKRKGGSKKEKAAPATDSLFESPTSPVVEAAAKKEVLPAITPSTSSALLDKDSISGAIADDELPESSAFYRYLNTRGYFTTPGLRFGGDYSAYPGDPMRYHAHFLANCYSWNDKIPMLDIVTSGRLGTAVKKSFLFGAEREEEEGKKEGDVRMFCVEWAGM
;
A
#
# COMPACT_ATOMS: atom_id res chain seq x y z
N MET A 1 54.17 1.61 8.89
CA MET A 1 52.84 2.24 9.03
C MET A 1 51.91 1.59 8.02
N ALA A 2 51.17 0.56 8.42
CA ALA A 2 50.16 -0.09 7.59
C ALA A 2 48.79 0.36 8.09
N ALA A 3 48.09 1.18 7.29
CA ALA A 3 46.77 1.68 7.63
C ALA A 3 45.73 0.59 7.36
N MET A 4 45.15 0.05 8.44
CA MET A 4 43.95 -0.78 8.38
C MET A 4 42.75 0.10 8.02
N MET A 5 42.25 -0.02 6.80
CA MET A 5 40.96 0.55 6.41
C MET A 5 39.85 -0.41 6.85
N THR A 6 39.28 -0.18 8.03
CA THR A 6 38.04 -0.82 8.45
C THR A 6 36.89 -0.17 7.70
N SER A 7 36.44 -0.82 6.63
CA SER A 7 35.21 -0.49 5.90
C SER A 7 34.00 -0.80 6.79
N THR A 8 33.49 0.20 7.49
CA THR A 8 32.21 0.14 8.20
C THR A 8 31.07 0.38 7.21
N GLN A 9 30.69 -0.69 6.51
CA GLN A 9 29.47 -0.69 5.70
C GLN A 9 28.26 -0.68 6.66
N PRO A 10 27.26 0.20 6.47
CA PRO A 10 26.05 0.21 7.29
C PRO A 10 25.33 -1.13 7.17
N PRO A 11 24.63 -1.59 8.23
CA PRO A 11 23.91 -2.86 8.22
C PRO A 11 22.92 -2.86 7.06
N GLN A 12 23.15 -3.74 6.08
CA GLN A 12 22.18 -3.95 5.01
C GLN A 12 20.85 -4.38 5.64
N PRO A 13 19.71 -3.82 5.19
CA PRO A 13 18.42 -4.30 5.64
C PRO A 13 18.32 -5.81 5.34
N PRO A 14 17.71 -6.60 6.24
CA PRO A 14 17.53 -8.03 6.00
C PRO A 14 16.88 -8.22 4.63
N GLN A 15 17.46 -9.09 3.81
CA GLN A 15 16.91 -9.42 2.49
C GLN A 15 15.44 -9.82 2.70
N PRO A 16 14.48 -9.07 2.12
CA PRO A 16 13.08 -9.35 2.37
C PRO A 16 12.76 -10.71 1.77
N GLY A 17 12.27 -11.64 2.60
CA GLY A 17 11.65 -12.86 2.12
C GLY A 17 10.45 -12.55 1.21
N PRO A 18 9.95 -13.54 0.47
CA PRO A 18 8.88 -13.32 -0.49
C PRO A 18 7.65 -12.73 0.19
N ILE A 19 7.02 -11.76 -0.46
CA ILE A 19 5.85 -11.05 0.07
C ILE A 19 4.67 -12.02 0.14
N ARG A 20 4.06 -12.16 1.32
CA ARG A 20 2.85 -12.96 1.51
C ARG A 20 1.61 -12.15 1.09
N ILE A 21 0.96 -12.54 0.01
CA ILE A 21 -0.34 -12.01 -0.44
C ILE A 21 -1.45 -12.85 0.19
N SER A 22 -2.34 -12.24 0.97
CA SER A 22 -3.45 -12.94 1.63
C SER A 22 -4.65 -13.07 0.69
N LEU A 23 -5.00 -14.29 0.30
CA LEU A 23 -6.24 -14.59 -0.41
C LEU A 23 -7.38 -14.75 0.61
N ILE A 24 -8.33 -13.81 0.58
CA ILE A 24 -9.49 -13.78 1.49
C ILE A 24 -10.74 -13.53 0.66
N ALA A 25 -11.67 -14.50 0.65
CA ALA A 25 -12.95 -14.41 -0.07
C ALA A 25 -12.78 -13.98 -1.55
N GLY A 26 -11.79 -14.54 -2.25
CA GLY A 26 -11.49 -14.23 -3.66
C GLY A 26 -10.75 -12.91 -3.89
N ARG A 27 -10.32 -12.21 -2.83
CA ARG A 27 -9.59 -10.94 -2.92
C ARG A 27 -8.15 -11.11 -2.46
N TYR A 28 -7.22 -10.47 -3.17
CA TYR A 28 -5.80 -10.50 -2.86
C TYR A 28 -5.43 -9.27 -2.03
N LEU A 29 -5.13 -9.46 -0.75
CA LEU A 29 -4.93 -8.38 0.20
C LEU A 29 -3.50 -8.34 0.74
N LEU A 30 -2.96 -7.13 0.90
CA LEU A 30 -1.71 -6.89 1.63
C LEU A 30 -1.92 -5.91 2.77
N PHE A 31 -1.50 -6.35 3.96
CA PHE A 31 -1.64 -5.61 5.21
C PHE A 31 -0.34 -4.91 5.64
N SER A 32 0.81 -5.35 5.14
CA SER A 32 2.13 -4.83 5.55
C SER A 32 2.53 -3.60 4.75
N ILE A 33 2.83 -2.49 5.44
CA ILE A 33 3.30 -1.26 4.81
C ILE A 33 4.64 -1.45 4.09
N ASP A 34 5.55 -2.26 4.66
CA ASP A 34 6.87 -2.51 4.10
C ASP A 34 6.74 -3.22 2.74
N SER A 35 5.84 -4.21 2.66
CA SER A 35 5.52 -4.95 1.43
C SER A 35 4.87 -4.05 0.38
N VAL A 36 3.96 -3.16 0.79
CA VAL A 36 3.34 -2.17 -0.12
C VAL A 36 4.40 -1.23 -0.69
N MET A 37 5.32 -0.74 0.15
CA MET A 37 6.40 0.14 -0.28
C MET A 37 7.36 -0.57 -1.24
N GLU A 38 7.66 -1.84 -0.98
CA GLU A 38 8.50 -2.67 -1.84
C GLU A 38 7.86 -2.88 -3.21
N ILE A 39 6.60 -3.30 -3.26
CA ILE A 39 5.86 -3.53 -4.50
C ILE A 39 5.78 -2.25 -5.34
N ARG A 40 5.48 -1.11 -4.73
CA ARG A 40 5.40 0.15 -5.45
C ARG A 40 6.75 0.60 -6.01
N ARG A 41 7.84 0.44 -5.23
CA ARG A 41 9.18 0.93 -5.61
C ARG A 41 9.93 0.00 -6.56
N LYS A 42 9.84 -1.32 -6.35
CA LYS A 42 10.58 -2.32 -7.13
C LYS A 42 9.79 -2.86 -8.31
N HIS A 43 8.46 -2.98 -8.18
CA HIS A 43 7.61 -3.60 -9.20
C HIS A 43 6.67 -2.62 -9.90
N GLY A 44 6.59 -1.36 -9.44
CA GLY A 44 5.79 -0.32 -10.08
C GLY A 44 4.27 -0.52 -9.97
N LEU A 45 3.81 -1.31 -8.99
CA LEU A 45 2.37 -1.56 -8.82
C LEU A 45 1.77 -0.54 -7.84
N CYS A 46 0.67 0.09 -8.23
CA CYS A 46 0.00 1.11 -7.41
C CYS A 46 -1.01 0.50 -6.44
N CYS A 47 -1.71 -0.55 -6.88
CA CYS A 47 -2.80 -1.24 -6.16
C CYS A 47 -3.91 -0.27 -5.71
N VAL A 48 -4.92 -0.78 -4.99
CA VAL A 48 -6.01 0.06 -4.45
C VAL A 48 -6.05 -0.03 -2.94
N LEU A 49 -6.03 1.11 -2.24
CA LEU A 49 -6.24 1.14 -0.79
C LEU A 49 -7.72 0.87 -0.49
N THR A 50 -8.01 -0.10 0.37
CA THR A 50 -9.39 -0.52 0.67
C THR A 50 -9.76 -0.47 2.14
N GLY A 51 -8.78 -0.37 3.04
CA GLY A 51 -9.06 -0.34 4.47
C GLY A 51 -9.60 1.00 4.95
N THR A 52 -10.46 0.95 5.96
CA THR A 52 -10.97 2.15 6.65
C THR A 52 -10.00 2.62 7.73
N MET A 53 -9.92 3.92 7.98
CA MET A 53 -9.13 4.45 9.09
C MET A 53 -9.79 4.13 10.44
N PRO A 54 -9.11 3.43 11.38
CA PRO A 54 -9.71 3.05 12.66
C PRO A 54 -10.18 4.22 13.53
N GLN A 55 -9.56 5.40 13.38
CA GLN A 55 -9.92 6.60 14.15
C GLN A 55 -11.22 7.25 13.64
N ASN A 56 -11.53 7.10 12.35
CA ASN A 56 -12.68 7.73 11.69
C ASN A 56 -13.40 6.72 10.79
N PRO A 57 -14.13 5.74 11.36
CA PRO A 57 -14.68 4.62 10.60
C PRO A 57 -15.81 4.99 9.63
N THR A 58 -16.47 6.12 9.83
CA THR A 58 -17.55 6.62 8.95
C THR A 58 -17.03 7.36 7.72
N GLN A 59 -15.70 7.54 7.62
CA GLN A 59 -15.07 8.30 6.56
C GLN A 59 -14.59 7.36 5.45
N ASN A 60 -15.17 7.52 4.24
CA ASN A 60 -14.86 6.69 3.08
C ASN A 60 -13.99 7.41 2.02
N LEU A 61 -13.51 8.63 2.30
CA LEU A 61 -12.74 9.41 1.34
C LEU A 61 -11.23 9.09 1.38
N PHE A 62 -10.70 8.65 2.53
CA PHE A 62 -9.29 8.32 2.73
C PHE A 62 -9.18 6.87 3.18
N LEU A 63 -8.97 6.00 2.20
CA LEU A 63 -8.73 4.59 2.46
C LEU A 63 -7.25 4.36 2.77
N GLY A 64 -6.98 3.39 3.63
CA GLY A 64 -5.67 2.96 4.07
C GLY A 64 -5.46 1.47 3.82
N LEU A 65 -4.58 0.87 4.61
CA LEU A 65 -4.33 -0.57 4.56
C LEU A 65 -5.55 -1.36 5.07
N PRO A 66 -5.86 -2.52 4.47
CA PRO A 66 -5.08 -3.21 3.45
C PRO A 66 -5.16 -2.58 2.06
N ILE A 67 -4.14 -2.83 1.24
CA ILE A 67 -4.27 -2.67 -0.21
C ILE A 67 -4.86 -3.96 -0.80
N GLU A 68 -5.66 -3.79 -1.85
CA GLU A 68 -6.14 -4.86 -2.71
C GLU A 68 -5.34 -4.86 -4.01
N LEU A 69 -4.87 -6.04 -4.37
CA LEU A 69 -4.23 -6.34 -5.65
C LEU A 69 -5.27 -6.96 -6.57
N ARG A 70 -5.16 -6.66 -7.86
CA ARG A 70 -5.90 -7.41 -8.87
C ARG A 70 -5.25 -8.76 -9.11
N ALA A 71 -6.02 -9.69 -9.66
CA ALA A 71 -5.57 -11.03 -10.03
C ALA A 71 -4.25 -11.00 -10.84
N GLU A 72 -4.21 -10.15 -11.87
CA GLU A 72 -3.05 -9.96 -12.75
C GLU A 72 -1.82 -9.40 -12.02
N GLU A 73 -2.04 -8.49 -11.07
CA GLU A 73 -0.99 -7.87 -10.25
C GLU A 73 -0.38 -8.89 -9.29
N ALA A 74 -1.23 -9.69 -8.66
CA ALA A 74 -0.81 -10.79 -7.80
C ALA A 74 -0.04 -11.85 -8.60
N ARG A 75 -0.56 -12.26 -9.77
CA ARG A 75 0.10 -13.20 -10.69
C ARG A 75 1.49 -12.71 -11.11
N LEU A 76 1.61 -11.44 -11.50
CA LEU A 76 2.90 -10.86 -11.91
C LEU A 76 3.95 -10.90 -10.80
N LEU A 77 3.56 -10.69 -9.54
CA LEU A 77 4.49 -10.76 -8.42
C LEU A 77 4.97 -12.19 -8.14
N VAL A 78 4.08 -13.17 -8.29
CA VAL A 78 4.41 -14.60 -8.16
C VAL A 78 5.35 -15.04 -9.29
N GLU A 79 5.05 -14.67 -10.54
CA GLU A 79 5.91 -14.97 -11.71
C GLU A 79 7.33 -14.39 -11.57
N ARG A 80 7.48 -13.27 -10.86
CA ARG A 80 8.79 -12.65 -10.58
C ARG A 80 9.52 -13.25 -9.38
N GLY A 81 8.92 -14.22 -8.68
CA GLY A 81 9.44 -14.78 -7.43
C GLY A 81 9.50 -13.77 -6.27
N ALA A 82 8.77 -12.65 -6.38
CA ALA A 82 8.78 -11.59 -5.37
C ALA A 82 7.73 -11.82 -4.27
N ALA A 83 6.69 -12.59 -4.58
CA ALA A 83 5.58 -12.87 -3.67
C ALA A 83 5.05 -14.30 -3.84
N TYR A 84 4.25 -14.73 -2.87
CA TYR A 84 3.41 -15.92 -2.96
C TYR A 84 2.00 -15.59 -2.49
N ILE A 85 1.01 -16.33 -3.00
CA ILE A 85 -0.38 -16.20 -2.58
C ILE A 85 -0.66 -17.25 -1.52
N ALA A 86 -1.17 -16.82 -0.37
CA ALA A 86 -1.56 -17.67 0.74
C ALA A 86 -3.07 -17.66 0.93
N ASP A 87 -3.71 -18.83 0.96
CA ASP A 87 -5.10 -18.93 1.41
C ASP A 87 -5.15 -18.75 2.93
N GLU A 88 -5.60 -17.56 3.33
CA GLU A 88 -5.66 -17.18 4.72
C GLU A 88 -6.74 -17.97 5.48
N THR A 89 -7.79 -18.43 4.80
CA THR A 89 -8.92 -19.09 5.45
C THR A 89 -8.53 -20.47 5.93
N SER A 90 -7.94 -21.28 5.05
CA SER A 90 -7.45 -22.61 5.40
C SER A 90 -6.29 -22.54 6.40
N ASP A 91 -5.34 -21.63 6.21
CA ASP A 91 -4.18 -21.43 7.09
C ASP A 91 -4.60 -21.00 8.50
N HIS A 92 -5.55 -20.06 8.63
CA HIS A 92 -6.09 -19.67 9.93
C HIS A 92 -6.84 -20.80 10.62
N LEU A 93 -7.65 -21.58 9.89
CA LEU A 93 -8.37 -22.72 10.46
C LEU A 93 -7.42 -23.82 10.94
N ALA A 94 -6.34 -24.08 10.21
CA ALA A 94 -5.30 -25.01 10.63
C ALA A 94 -4.62 -24.54 11.93
N LYS A 95 -4.20 -23.27 11.97
CA LYS A 95 -3.55 -22.67 13.16
C LYS A 95 -4.48 -22.59 14.37
N LEU A 96 -5.78 -22.39 14.16
CA LEU A 96 -6.76 -22.38 15.24
C LEU A 96 -6.86 -23.76 15.90
N LYS A 97 -6.79 -24.85 15.12
CA LYS A 97 -6.76 -26.22 15.65
C LYS A 97 -5.48 -26.46 16.46
N GLU A 98 -4.34 -25.98 15.96
CA GLU A 98 -3.04 -26.07 16.64
C GLU A 98 -2.96 -25.25 17.94
N MET A 99 -3.84 -24.26 18.14
CA MET A 99 -3.78 -23.38 19.31
C MET A 99 -3.95 -24.13 20.64
N SER A 100 -4.62 -25.29 20.63
CA SER A 100 -4.79 -26.16 21.80
C SER A 100 -3.55 -26.99 22.16
N SER A 101 -2.51 -26.96 21.31
CA SER A 101 -1.25 -27.68 21.50
C SER A 101 -0.23 -26.84 22.27
N GLU A 102 0.77 -27.51 22.87
CA GLU A 102 1.95 -26.86 23.46
C GLU A 102 2.67 -25.90 22.48
N ALA A 103 2.62 -26.21 21.18
CA ALA A 103 3.15 -25.33 20.14
C ALA A 103 2.34 -24.02 20.03
N GLY A 104 1.02 -24.10 20.17
CA GLY A 104 0.11 -22.96 20.24
C GLY A 104 0.37 -22.06 21.44
N ASP A 105 0.60 -22.66 22.61
CA ASP A 105 0.94 -21.93 23.84
C ASP A 105 2.26 -21.17 23.69
N LYS A 106 3.30 -21.81 23.16
CA LYS A 106 4.59 -21.15 22.88
C LYS A 106 4.44 -19.98 21.90
N ARG A 107 3.64 -20.15 20.83
CA ARG A 107 3.36 -19.08 19.86
C ARG A 107 2.61 -17.90 20.50
N ARG A 108 1.63 -18.19 21.37
CA ARG A 108 0.89 -17.19 22.15
C ARG A 108 1.80 -16.43 23.12
N GLU A 109 2.69 -17.11 23.82
CA GLU A 109 3.65 -16.47 24.73
C GLU A 109 4.62 -15.56 23.98
N ALA A 110 5.15 -16.01 22.83
CA ALA A 110 6.02 -15.21 21.97
C ALA A 110 5.30 -13.93 21.49
N TYR A 111 4.02 -14.05 21.10
CA TYR A 111 3.19 -12.91 20.72
C TYR A 111 3.03 -11.89 21.85
N LEU A 112 2.64 -12.36 23.05
CA LEU A 112 2.45 -11.49 24.20
C LEU A 112 3.76 -10.81 24.62
N ARG A 113 4.89 -11.49 24.49
CA ARG A 113 6.23 -10.92 24.70
C ARG A 113 6.52 -9.80 23.71
N GLY A 114 6.32 -10.05 22.41
CA GLY A 114 6.50 -9.05 21.36
C GLY A 114 5.58 -7.82 21.54
N LEU A 115 4.34 -8.03 21.98
CA LEU A 115 3.41 -6.94 22.26
C LEU A 115 3.87 -6.09 23.47
N LYS A 116 4.37 -6.73 24.53
CA LYS A 116 4.95 -6.04 25.69
C LYS A 116 6.18 -5.20 25.30
N GLU A 117 7.04 -5.73 24.44
CA GLU A 117 8.22 -5.01 23.93
C GLU A 117 7.83 -3.80 23.09
N LYS A 118 6.93 -3.98 22.11
CA LYS A 118 6.38 -2.86 21.32
C LYS A 118 5.79 -1.78 22.22
N ARG A 119 5.07 -2.18 23.27
CA ARG A 119 4.49 -1.24 24.26
C ARG A 119 5.55 -0.45 25.01
N ARG A 120 6.64 -1.11 25.45
CA ARG A 120 7.76 -0.43 26.11
C ARG A 120 8.44 0.57 25.17
N THR A 121 8.70 0.15 23.93
CA THR A 121 9.34 1.01 22.93
C THR A 121 8.47 2.23 22.61
N ALA A 122 7.17 2.05 22.38
CA ALA A 122 6.25 3.16 22.14
C ALA A 122 6.14 4.09 23.35
N LYS A 123 6.14 3.56 24.58
CA LYS A 123 6.15 4.38 25.79
C LYS A 123 7.41 5.24 25.87
N ARG A 124 8.57 4.67 25.53
CA ARG A 124 9.84 5.40 25.48
C ARG A 124 9.78 6.54 24.47
N LEU A 125 9.38 6.26 23.23
CA LEU A 125 9.26 7.26 22.15
C LEU A 125 8.25 8.37 22.50
N PHE A 126 7.09 8.00 23.06
CA PHE A 126 6.09 8.97 23.49
C PHE A 126 6.59 9.89 24.60
N ASN A 127 7.33 9.35 25.57
CA ASN A 127 7.94 10.14 26.63
C ASN A 127 9.03 11.07 26.09
N GLU A 128 9.84 10.61 25.13
CA GLU A 128 10.86 11.41 24.46
C GLU A 128 10.22 12.58 23.67
N GLU A 129 9.15 12.31 22.91
CA GLU A 129 8.40 13.34 22.17
C GLU A 129 7.76 14.36 23.12
N LYS A 130 7.09 13.90 24.19
CA LYS A 130 6.50 14.78 25.21
C LYS A 130 7.56 15.66 25.88
N ALA A 131 8.74 15.11 26.17
CA ALA A 131 9.86 15.86 26.72
C ALA A 131 10.41 16.89 25.71
N ALA A 132 10.48 16.54 24.42
CA ALA A 132 10.91 17.46 23.37
C ALA A 132 9.93 18.62 23.18
N VAL A 133 8.61 18.35 23.15
CA VAL A 133 7.56 19.37 23.08
C VAL A 133 7.63 20.30 24.31
N LYS A 134 7.82 19.74 25.51
CA LYS A 134 7.96 20.54 26.74
C LYS A 134 9.18 21.46 26.69
N LYS A 135 10.35 20.96 26.24
CA LYS A 135 11.56 21.78 26.04
C LYS A 135 11.34 22.88 25.00
N MET A 136 10.61 22.60 23.92
CA MET A 136 10.30 23.59 22.88
C MET A 136 9.37 24.71 23.42
N HIS A 137 8.39 24.37 24.25
CA HIS A 137 7.52 25.35 24.92
C HIS A 137 8.26 26.17 25.98
N GLU A 138 9.17 25.57 26.74
CA GLU A 138 10.01 26.27 27.73
C GLU A 138 11.03 27.21 27.05
N GLY A 139 11.59 26.81 25.91
CA GLY A 139 12.45 27.67 25.09
C GLY A 139 11.73 28.90 24.52
N LYS A 140 10.49 28.74 24.03
CA LYS A 140 9.66 29.88 23.58
C LYS A 140 9.27 30.83 24.71
N ARG A 141 9.04 30.32 25.93
CA ARG A 141 8.74 31.14 27.11
C ARG A 141 9.92 31.97 27.61
N LYS A 142 11.17 31.54 27.38
CA LYS A 142 12.38 32.31 27.73
C LYS A 142 12.80 33.34 26.66
N GLY A 143 12.30 33.25 25.43
CA GLY A 143 12.57 34.21 24.35
C GLY A 143 11.60 35.39 24.24
N GLY A 144 10.50 35.38 25.01
CA GLY A 144 9.48 36.43 25.01
C GLY A 144 9.60 37.38 26.20
N SER A 145 10.67 38.17 26.24
CA SER A 145 10.79 39.30 27.18
C SER A 145 11.27 40.53 26.41
N LYS A 146 10.43 41.57 26.43
CA LYS A 146 10.52 42.92 25.83
C LYS A 146 10.16 43.09 24.34
N LYS A 147 8.91 43.53 24.12
CA LYS A 147 8.63 44.86 23.54
C LYS A 147 7.20 45.31 23.86
N GLU A 148 7.08 46.36 24.66
CA GLU A 148 5.91 47.24 24.67
C GLU A 148 5.90 48.07 23.38
N LYS A 149 4.74 48.15 22.71
CA LYS A 149 4.09 49.42 22.30
C LYS A 149 2.74 49.17 21.61
N ALA A 150 1.73 49.86 22.15
CA ALA A 150 0.52 50.47 21.56
C ALA A 150 -0.38 49.67 20.59
N ALA A 151 -1.66 49.58 20.97
CA ALA A 151 -2.80 49.16 20.14
C ALA A 151 -3.08 50.15 18.97
N PRO A 152 -3.96 49.81 18.01
CA PRO A 152 -5.41 49.84 18.27
C PRO A 152 -6.19 48.60 17.79
N ALA A 153 -7.42 48.52 18.29
CA ALA A 153 -8.40 47.46 18.19
C ALA A 153 -8.86 47.11 16.76
N THR A 154 -9.19 45.83 16.53
CA THR A 154 -10.44 45.37 15.88
C THR A 154 -10.66 43.87 16.13
N ASP A 155 -11.86 43.56 16.62
CA ASP A 155 -12.58 42.28 16.72
C ASP A 155 -11.84 40.95 17.01
N SER A 156 -11.81 40.59 18.30
CA SER A 156 -11.75 39.18 18.72
C SER A 156 -13.13 38.74 19.20
N LEU A 157 -13.89 38.16 18.26
CA LEU A 157 -15.32 37.81 18.40
C LEU A 157 -15.58 36.41 18.95
N PHE A 158 -14.68 35.82 19.74
CA PHE A 158 -14.94 34.55 20.45
C PHE A 158 -14.23 34.53 21.80
N GLU A 159 -14.80 35.26 22.76
CA GLU A 159 -14.54 35.07 24.18
C GLU A 159 -15.54 34.01 24.70
N SER A 160 -15.03 32.89 25.22
CA SER A 160 -15.84 31.89 25.93
C SER A 160 -15.43 31.87 27.40
N PRO A 161 -16.38 31.91 28.35
CA PRO A 161 -16.11 32.24 29.73
C PRO A 161 -15.45 31.10 30.50
N THR A 162 -14.59 31.52 31.43
CA THR A 162 -13.89 30.76 32.47
C THR A 162 -14.82 29.77 33.18
N SER A 163 -14.52 28.47 33.07
CA SER A 163 -15.05 27.45 33.98
C SER A 163 -14.06 27.19 35.13
N PRO A 164 -14.56 26.92 36.35
CA PRO A 164 -13.73 26.83 37.55
C PRO A 164 -12.84 25.59 37.55
N VAL A 165 -11.71 25.71 38.24
CA VAL A 165 -10.70 24.67 38.48
C VAL A 165 -11.35 23.47 39.16
N VAL A 166 -11.54 22.38 38.41
CA VAL A 166 -11.83 21.07 39.00
C VAL A 166 -10.50 20.42 39.37
N GLU A 167 -10.36 20.05 40.64
CA GLU A 167 -9.20 19.39 41.20
C GLU A 167 -8.80 18.16 40.36
N ALA A 168 -7.49 18.07 40.10
CA ALA A 168 -6.89 17.08 39.23
C ALA A 168 -7.04 15.67 39.82
N ALA A 169 -8.10 14.96 39.41
CA ALA A 169 -8.11 13.51 39.49
C ALA A 169 -6.86 12.99 38.75
N ALA A 170 -6.05 12.19 39.45
CA ALA A 170 -4.84 11.59 38.89
C ALA A 170 -5.21 10.90 37.57
N LYS A 171 -4.80 11.51 36.45
CA LYS A 171 -4.97 10.93 35.11
C LYS A 171 -4.22 9.61 35.17
N LYS A 172 -4.94 8.49 35.30
CA LYS A 172 -4.38 7.17 34.95
C LYS A 172 -3.75 7.38 33.58
N GLU A 173 -2.43 7.26 33.49
CA GLU A 173 -1.75 7.30 32.21
C GLU A 173 -2.36 6.17 31.37
N VAL A 174 -3.30 6.53 30.49
CA VAL A 174 -3.84 5.62 29.50
C VAL A 174 -2.69 5.38 28.55
N LEU A 175 -1.91 4.34 28.85
CA LEU A 175 -0.89 3.85 27.94
C LEU A 175 -1.59 3.63 26.59
N PRO A 176 -1.02 4.11 25.47
CA PRO A 176 -1.61 3.85 24.17
C PRO A 176 -1.73 2.33 24.03
N ALA A 177 -2.96 1.86 23.82
CA ALA A 177 -3.19 0.48 23.40
C ALA A 177 -2.56 0.34 22.02
N ILE A 178 -1.53 -0.51 21.90
CA ILE A 178 -0.92 -0.79 20.60
C ILE A 178 -1.70 -1.94 20.01
N THR A 179 -2.40 -1.66 18.92
CA THR A 179 -2.94 -2.68 18.03
C THR A 179 -1.92 -2.89 16.91
N PRO A 180 -1.25 -4.05 16.82
CA PRO A 180 -0.39 -4.35 15.70
C PRO A 180 -1.17 -4.23 14.39
N SER A 181 -0.59 -3.59 13.38
CA SER A 181 -1.19 -3.47 12.04
C SER A 181 -1.11 -4.77 11.24
N THR A 182 -0.26 -5.71 11.65
CA THR A 182 -0.04 -6.99 10.97
C THR A 182 0.13 -8.14 11.97
N SER A 183 -0.28 -9.34 11.54
CA SER A 183 -0.04 -10.62 12.22
C SER A 183 1.28 -11.28 11.80
N SER A 184 2.14 -10.61 11.03
CA SER A 184 3.36 -11.22 10.47
C SER A 184 4.34 -11.75 11.53
N ALA A 185 4.31 -11.21 12.75
CA ALA A 185 5.11 -11.71 13.88
C ALA A 185 4.64 -13.09 14.41
N LEU A 186 3.44 -13.53 14.05
CA LEU A 186 2.88 -14.85 14.39
C LEU A 186 3.18 -15.90 13.33
N LEU A 187 3.70 -15.48 12.18
CA LEU A 187 4.02 -16.34 11.05
C LEU A 187 5.50 -16.66 11.10
N ASP A 188 5.83 -17.92 10.82
CA ASP A 188 7.21 -18.36 10.66
C ASP A 188 7.74 -17.76 9.34
N LYS A 189 8.76 -16.89 9.45
CA LYS A 189 9.27 -16.10 8.31
C LYS A 189 9.84 -16.95 7.17
N ASP A 190 10.32 -18.13 7.50
CA ASP A 190 10.95 -19.05 6.55
C ASP A 190 9.95 -20.06 5.97
N SER A 191 8.70 -20.05 6.45
CA SER A 191 7.63 -20.94 6.00
C SER A 191 6.71 -20.23 5.02
N ILE A 192 6.48 -20.86 3.86
CA ILE A 192 5.46 -20.43 2.89
C ILE A 192 4.08 -20.93 3.37
N SER A 193 3.67 -20.48 4.56
CA SER A 193 2.45 -20.94 5.24
C SER A 193 1.21 -20.59 4.42
N GLY A 194 0.43 -21.62 4.08
CA GLY A 194 -0.83 -21.47 3.36
C GLY A 194 -0.68 -21.18 1.86
N ALA A 195 0.52 -21.35 1.27
CA ALA A 195 0.68 -21.15 -0.17
C ALA A 195 -0.29 -22.03 -0.97
N ILE A 196 -0.95 -21.42 -1.94
CA ILE A 196 -1.76 -22.13 -2.92
C ILE A 196 -0.86 -22.77 -3.99
N ALA A 197 -1.36 -23.84 -4.61
CA ALA A 197 -0.68 -24.50 -5.71
C ALA A 197 -0.66 -23.64 -6.97
N ASP A 198 0.28 -23.90 -7.87
CA ASP A 198 0.43 -23.13 -9.11
C ASP A 198 -0.82 -23.18 -10.01
N ASP A 199 -1.56 -24.30 -9.96
CA ASP A 199 -2.80 -24.50 -10.73
C ASP A 199 -3.98 -23.62 -10.23
N GLU A 200 -3.93 -23.14 -8.99
CA GLU A 200 -4.97 -22.29 -8.39
C GLU A 200 -4.64 -20.79 -8.51
N LEU A 201 -3.50 -20.46 -9.12
CA LEU A 201 -3.09 -19.08 -9.28
C LEU A 201 -4.00 -18.34 -10.29
N PRO A 202 -4.21 -17.03 -10.09
CA PRO A 202 -4.94 -16.22 -11.06
C PRO A 202 -4.32 -16.26 -12.44
N GLU A 203 -5.17 -16.12 -13.46
CA GLU A 203 -4.73 -15.98 -14.85
C GLU A 203 -3.82 -14.76 -15.02
N SER A 204 -2.84 -14.91 -15.89
CA SER A 204 -1.90 -13.85 -16.20
C SER A 204 -2.42 -12.96 -17.32
N SER A 205 -2.18 -11.67 -17.21
CA SER A 205 -2.52 -10.71 -18.25
C SER A 205 -1.26 -10.21 -18.92
N ALA A 206 -1.04 -10.65 -20.17
CA ALA A 206 0.09 -10.18 -20.95
C ALA A 206 -0.02 -8.70 -21.30
N PHE A 207 -1.23 -8.15 -21.44
CA PHE A 207 -1.44 -6.72 -21.61
C PHE A 207 -0.87 -5.95 -20.40
N TYR A 208 -1.24 -6.38 -19.19
CA TYR A 208 -0.72 -5.80 -17.96
C TYR A 208 0.80 -5.95 -17.84
N ARG A 209 1.31 -7.16 -18.11
CA ARG A 209 2.74 -7.48 -18.09
C ARG A 209 3.51 -6.61 -19.09
N TYR A 210 2.97 -6.39 -20.28
CA TYR A 210 3.58 -5.55 -21.32
C TYR A 210 3.72 -4.10 -20.84
N LEU A 211 2.66 -3.52 -20.27
CA LEU A 211 2.72 -2.16 -19.71
C LEU A 211 3.74 -2.06 -18.58
N ASN A 212 3.71 -3.01 -17.64
CA ASN A 212 4.60 -2.99 -16.49
C ASN A 212 6.07 -3.19 -16.87
N THR A 213 6.39 -4.10 -17.79
CA THR A 213 7.76 -4.32 -18.29
C THR A 213 8.32 -3.11 -19.04
N ARG A 214 7.46 -2.30 -19.65
CA ARG A 214 7.80 -1.00 -20.26
C ARG A 214 7.91 0.14 -19.24
N GLY A 215 7.74 -0.13 -17.94
CA GLY A 215 7.87 0.84 -16.86
C GLY A 215 6.62 1.69 -16.61
N TYR A 216 5.48 1.36 -17.23
CA TYR A 216 4.23 2.06 -16.94
C TYR A 216 3.66 1.63 -15.60
N PHE A 217 3.18 2.62 -14.85
CA PHE A 217 2.36 2.40 -13.67
C PHE A 217 0.90 2.38 -14.11
N THR A 218 0.08 1.54 -13.50
CA THR A 218 -1.32 1.39 -13.86
C THR A 218 -2.21 1.47 -12.62
N THR A 219 -3.37 2.10 -12.80
CA THR A 219 -4.46 2.13 -11.82
C THR A 219 -5.77 1.73 -12.50
N PRO A 220 -6.82 1.35 -11.76
CA PRO A 220 -8.12 1.05 -12.36
C PRO A 220 -8.66 2.21 -13.21
N GLY A 221 -9.07 1.89 -14.44
CA GLY A 221 -9.56 2.88 -15.41
C GLY A 221 -11.03 3.24 -15.27
N LEU A 222 -11.79 2.56 -14.40
CA LEU A 222 -13.26 2.65 -14.29
C LEU A 222 -13.79 4.09 -14.27
N ARG A 223 -13.11 4.99 -13.53
CA ARG A 223 -13.49 6.42 -13.43
C ARG A 223 -13.51 7.15 -14.79
N PHE A 224 -12.74 6.66 -15.75
CA PHE A 224 -12.58 7.23 -17.09
C PHE A 224 -13.19 6.35 -18.19
N GLY A 225 -13.87 5.26 -17.82
CA GLY A 225 -14.53 4.35 -18.75
C GLY A 225 -13.58 3.45 -19.55
N GLY A 226 -12.50 3.00 -18.92
CA GLY A 226 -11.62 1.97 -19.47
C GLY A 226 -11.12 1.01 -18.39
N ASP A 227 -10.32 0.03 -18.78
CA ASP A 227 -9.85 -1.01 -17.85
C ASP A 227 -8.71 -0.47 -16.96
N TYR A 228 -7.79 0.29 -17.54
CA TYR A 228 -6.64 0.87 -16.87
C TYR A 228 -6.47 2.36 -17.20
N SER A 229 -5.96 3.12 -16.24
CA SER A 229 -5.24 4.36 -16.52
C SER A 229 -3.74 4.07 -16.44
N ALA A 230 -3.01 4.30 -17.54
CA ALA A 230 -1.58 4.04 -17.59
C ALA A 230 -0.76 5.33 -17.54
N TYR A 231 0.25 5.33 -16.70
CA TYR A 231 1.10 6.46 -16.35
C TYR A 231 2.54 6.13 -16.72
N PRO A 232 3.31 7.09 -17.28
CA PRO A 232 4.72 6.87 -17.61
C PRO A 232 5.63 6.72 -16.37
N GLY A 233 5.08 6.92 -15.17
CA GLY A 233 5.77 6.81 -13.90
C GLY A 233 4.78 6.85 -12.73
N ASP A 234 5.26 7.00 -11.50
CA ASP A 234 4.42 6.98 -10.30
C ASP A 234 3.26 8.01 -10.40
N PRO A 235 1.99 7.59 -10.19
CA PRO A 235 0.82 8.49 -10.27
C PRO A 235 0.83 9.68 -9.33
N MET A 236 1.68 9.68 -8.30
CA MET A 236 1.89 10.85 -7.42
C MET A 236 2.72 11.95 -8.10
N ARG A 237 3.42 11.62 -9.19
CA ARG A 237 4.31 12.54 -9.93
C ARG A 237 3.84 12.78 -11.36
N TYR A 238 3.18 11.80 -11.97
CA TYR A 238 2.77 11.84 -13.37
C TYR A 238 1.25 11.78 -13.52
N HIS A 239 0.73 12.40 -14.57
CA HIS A 239 -0.63 12.17 -15.04
C HIS A 239 -0.67 10.93 -15.94
N ALA A 240 -1.84 10.28 -16.02
CA ALA A 240 -2.01 9.18 -16.94
C ALA A 240 -1.92 9.70 -18.38
N HIS A 241 -1.15 9.02 -19.22
CA HIS A 241 -1.05 9.32 -20.65
C HIS A 241 -2.10 8.53 -21.44
N PHE A 242 -2.40 7.31 -20.99
CA PHE A 242 -3.30 6.42 -21.70
C PHE A 242 -4.53 6.06 -20.86
N LEU A 243 -5.68 6.03 -21.52
CA LEU A 243 -6.82 5.23 -21.11
C LEU A 243 -6.69 3.90 -21.86
N ALA A 244 -6.56 2.80 -21.14
CA ALA A 244 -6.13 1.53 -21.70
C ALA A 244 -7.19 0.44 -21.53
N ASN A 245 -7.51 -0.28 -22.60
CA ASN A 245 -8.40 -1.45 -22.57
C ASN A 245 -7.69 -2.70 -23.09
N CYS A 246 -7.99 -3.84 -22.47
CA CYS A 246 -7.49 -5.14 -22.89
C CYS A 246 -8.56 -5.87 -23.72
N TYR A 247 -8.16 -6.46 -24.83
CA TYR A 247 -9.01 -7.32 -25.65
C TYR A 247 -8.33 -8.67 -25.86
N SER A 248 -9.12 -9.68 -26.19
CA SER A 248 -8.61 -10.96 -26.70
C SER A 248 -8.18 -10.80 -28.15
N TRP A 249 -7.26 -11.65 -28.62
CA TRP A 249 -6.67 -11.51 -29.96
C TRP A 249 -7.71 -11.47 -31.09
N ASN A 250 -8.75 -12.29 -30.97
CA ASN A 250 -9.78 -12.47 -31.99
C ASN A 250 -11.08 -11.71 -31.67
N ASP A 251 -11.06 -10.80 -30.68
CA ASP A 251 -12.24 -10.04 -30.32
C ASP A 251 -12.67 -9.11 -31.45
N LYS A 252 -13.96 -9.15 -31.78
CA LYS A 252 -14.56 -8.20 -32.71
C LYS A 252 -14.86 -6.91 -31.95
N ILE A 253 -13.99 -5.91 -32.08
CA ILE A 253 -14.17 -4.60 -31.45
C ILE A 253 -15.16 -3.77 -32.28
N PRO A 254 -16.35 -3.42 -31.74
CA PRO A 254 -17.28 -2.53 -32.43
C PRO A 254 -16.63 -1.17 -32.71
N MET A 255 -16.85 -0.61 -33.90
CA MET A 255 -16.29 0.70 -34.25
C MET A 255 -16.77 1.81 -33.30
N LEU A 256 -17.99 1.71 -32.79
CA LEU A 256 -18.53 2.64 -31.80
C LEU A 256 -17.76 2.58 -30.47
N ASP A 257 -17.23 1.42 -30.07
CA ASP A 257 -16.43 1.29 -28.84
C ASP A 257 -15.09 2.00 -28.98
N ILE A 258 -14.48 1.95 -30.17
CA ILE A 258 -13.26 2.71 -30.47
C ILE A 258 -13.54 4.21 -30.44
N VAL A 259 -14.63 4.66 -31.07
CA VAL A 259 -15.04 6.08 -31.10
C VAL A 259 -15.37 6.59 -29.69
N THR A 260 -16.11 5.82 -28.90
CA THR A 260 -16.50 6.20 -27.54
C THR A 260 -15.31 6.21 -26.59
N SER A 261 -14.45 5.19 -26.59
CA SER A 261 -13.22 5.16 -25.80
C SER A 261 -12.25 6.28 -26.19
N GLY A 262 -12.10 6.55 -27.50
CA GLY A 262 -11.34 7.70 -28.02
C GLY A 262 -11.88 9.03 -27.52
N ARG A 263 -13.20 9.22 -27.52
CA ARG A 263 -13.86 10.42 -26.97
C ARG A 263 -13.63 10.56 -25.46
N LEU A 264 -13.77 9.47 -24.69
CA LEU A 264 -13.57 9.46 -23.24
C LEU A 264 -12.13 9.81 -22.87
N GLY A 265 -11.15 9.22 -23.55
CA GLY A 265 -9.73 9.54 -23.36
C GLY A 265 -9.42 11.01 -23.69
N THR A 266 -9.85 11.46 -24.87
CA THR A 266 -9.58 12.82 -25.37
C THR A 266 -10.13 13.90 -24.44
N ALA A 267 -11.34 13.70 -23.89
CA ALA A 267 -11.97 14.62 -22.94
C ALA A 267 -11.12 14.87 -21.67
N VAL A 268 -10.25 13.91 -21.30
CA VAL A 268 -9.33 14.02 -20.16
C VAL A 268 -7.86 14.08 -20.57
N LYS A 269 -7.58 14.48 -21.82
CA LYS A 269 -6.22 14.62 -22.40
C LYS A 269 -5.39 13.33 -22.32
N LYS A 270 -6.03 12.18 -22.56
CA LYS A 270 -5.39 10.86 -22.65
C LYS A 270 -5.60 10.27 -24.04
N SER A 271 -4.61 9.55 -24.54
CA SER A 271 -4.76 8.78 -25.78
C SER A 271 -5.41 7.43 -25.45
N PHE A 272 -6.27 6.94 -26.33
CA PHE A 272 -6.87 5.63 -26.14
C PHE A 272 -5.89 4.55 -26.58
N LEU A 273 -5.49 3.69 -25.64
CA LEU A 273 -4.60 2.56 -25.90
C LEU A 273 -5.42 1.27 -25.81
N PHE A 274 -5.23 0.36 -26.73
CA PHE A 274 -5.78 -0.98 -26.59
C PHE A 274 -4.89 -2.00 -27.25
N GLY A 275 -5.04 -3.25 -26.87
CA GLY A 275 -4.21 -4.31 -27.39
C GLY A 275 -4.62 -5.67 -26.94
N ALA A 276 -3.95 -6.65 -27.51
CA ALA A 276 -4.16 -8.06 -27.26
C ALA A 276 -2.83 -8.80 -27.39
N GLU A 277 -2.73 -9.93 -26.70
CA GLU A 277 -1.67 -10.91 -26.90
C GLU A 277 -2.13 -11.93 -27.93
N ARG A 278 -1.23 -12.31 -28.84
CA ARG A 278 -1.49 -13.41 -29.76
C ARG A 278 -1.43 -14.74 -29.02
N GLU A 279 -2.48 -15.54 -29.14
CA GLU A 279 -2.50 -16.92 -28.65
C GLU A 279 -1.36 -17.74 -29.30
N GLU A 280 -0.78 -18.65 -28.53
CA GLU A 280 0.29 -19.53 -29.01
C GLU A 280 -0.22 -20.42 -30.15
N GLU A 281 0.35 -20.26 -31.35
CA GLU A 281 0.28 -21.25 -32.41
C GLU A 281 1.58 -22.08 -32.38
N GLU A 282 1.47 -23.41 -32.51
CA GLU A 282 2.63 -24.32 -32.55
C GLU A 282 3.74 -23.77 -33.48
N GLY A 283 4.89 -23.42 -32.89
CA GLY A 283 6.08 -22.98 -33.62
C GLY A 283 6.35 -21.47 -33.68
N LYS A 284 5.55 -20.60 -33.02
CA LYS A 284 5.87 -19.17 -32.85
C LYS A 284 6.20 -18.82 -31.40
N LYS A 285 7.07 -17.82 -31.23
CA LYS A 285 7.53 -17.33 -29.92
C LYS A 285 6.34 -16.84 -29.09
N GLU A 286 6.29 -17.28 -27.84
CA GLU A 286 5.45 -16.79 -26.75
C GLU A 286 5.48 -15.24 -26.69
N GLY A 287 4.30 -14.61 -26.57
CA GLY A 287 4.18 -13.20 -26.18
C GLY A 287 4.24 -12.11 -27.27
N ASP A 288 3.74 -12.35 -28.50
CA ASP A 288 3.52 -11.25 -29.46
C ASP A 288 2.33 -10.37 -29.01
N VAL A 289 2.62 -9.38 -28.18
CA VAL A 289 1.63 -8.39 -27.73
C VAL A 289 1.58 -7.22 -28.71
N ARG A 290 0.40 -6.96 -29.28
CA ARG A 290 0.18 -5.80 -30.15
C ARG A 290 -0.64 -4.75 -29.45
N MET A 291 -0.14 -3.52 -29.53
CA MET A 291 -0.76 -2.34 -28.95
C MET A 291 -1.06 -1.33 -30.05
N PHE A 292 -2.26 -0.76 -30.00
CA PHE A 292 -2.73 0.31 -30.87
C PHE A 292 -3.05 1.53 -30.02
N CYS A 293 -2.59 2.69 -30.47
CA CYS A 293 -2.92 3.97 -29.87
C CYS A 293 -3.80 4.76 -30.85
N VAL A 294 -4.92 5.26 -30.35
CA VAL A 294 -5.88 6.05 -31.12
C VAL A 294 -5.98 7.45 -30.52
N GLU A 295 -5.79 8.43 -31.39
CA GLU A 295 -5.90 9.84 -31.09
C GLU A 295 -6.83 10.49 -32.09
N TRP A 296 -7.55 11.51 -31.64
CA TRP A 296 -8.45 12.26 -32.51
C TRP A 296 -7.62 13.16 -33.43
N ALA A 297 -7.65 12.90 -34.74
CA ALA A 297 -6.99 13.74 -35.73
C ALA A 297 -7.87 14.96 -36.05
N GLY A 298 -7.38 16.17 -35.76
CA GLY A 298 -8.06 17.42 -36.14
C GLY A 298 -8.50 18.32 -34.97
N MET A 299 -7.76 18.34 -33.86
CA MET A 299 -7.83 19.42 -32.87
C MET A 299 -6.86 20.54 -33.21
#